data_AF-A0A821HNK4-F1
#
_entry.id   AF-A0A821HNK4-F1
#
_cell.length_a   1.000
_cell.length_b   1.000
_cell.length_c   1.000
_cell.angle_alpha   90.00
_cell.angle_beta   90.00
_cell.angle_gamma   90.00
#
_symmetry.space_group_name_H-M   'P 1'
#
loop_
_entity.id
_entity.type
_entity.pdbx_description
1 polymer ?
#
loop_
_entity_poly.entity_id
_entity_poly.type
_entity_poly.pdbx_seq_one_letter_code
_entity_poly.pdbx_strand_id
1 'polypeptide(L)' 'CVVGVHQGKTFNSIEIKPEMIGYYLGEFSITYKPVKHGRPGIGATHSSRFIPLK' A
#
# COMPACT_ATOMS: atom_id res chain seq x y z
N CYS A 1 -4.83 7.10 20.14
CA CYS A 1 -4.47 5.66 20.20
C CYS A 1 -4.01 5.24 18.81
N VAL A 2 -2.93 4.45 18.70
CA VAL A 2 -2.36 4.03 17.41
C VAL A 2 -2.42 2.51 17.30
N VAL A 3 -2.97 2.00 16.19
CA VAL A 3 -3.09 0.57 15.91
C VAL A 3 -2.34 0.24 14.63
N GLY A 4 -1.47 -0.78 14.69
CA GLY A 4 -0.78 -1.32 13.52
C GLY A 4 -1.64 -2.35 12.81
N VAL A 5 -2.14 -2.05 11.61
CA VAL A 5 -2.95 -2.97 10.80
C VAL A 5 -2.09 -3.58 9.68
N HIS A 6 -1.97 -4.90 9.64
CA HIS A 6 -1.16 -5.58 8.62
C HIS A 6 -1.80 -5.48 7.23
N GLN A 7 -1.05 -4.98 6.25
CA GLN A 7 -1.49 -4.76 4.87
C GLN A 7 -1.06 -5.89 3.91
N GLY A 8 -0.55 -7.01 4.42
CA GLY A 8 -0.02 -8.11 3.60
C GLY A 8 1.47 -7.99 3.22
N LYS A 9 2.11 -6.84 3.51
CA LYS A 9 3.55 -6.64 3.37
C LYS A 9 4.17 -5.86 4.55
N THR A 10 3.46 -4.88 5.08
CA THR A 10 3.88 -4.02 6.20
C THR A 10 2.71 -3.77 7.13
N PHE A 11 2.99 -3.38 8.37
CA PHE A 11 1.99 -2.83 9.28
C PHE A 11 1.81 -1.34 9.00
N ASN A 12 0.57 -0.90 8.78
CA ASN A 12 0.21 0.51 8.67
C ASN A 12 -0.20 1.04 10.05
N SER A 13 0.47 2.07 10.55
CA SER A 13 0.16 2.71 11.84
C SER A 13 -0.98 3.71 11.67
N ILE A 14 -2.18 3.35 12.12
CA ILE A 14 -3.40 4.17 12.00
C ILE A 14 -3.73 4.78 13.36
N GLU A 15 -3.88 6.09 13.40
CA GLU A 15 -4.41 6.80 14.56
C GLU A 15 -5.94 6.82 14.49
N ILE A 16 -6.60 6.28 15.51
CA ILE A 16 -8.06 6.14 15.55
C ILE A 16 -8.70 7.47 15.95
N LYS A 17 -9.57 7.99 15.07
CA LYS A 17 -10.43 9.16 15.31
C LYS A 17 -11.86 8.75 15.67
N PRO A 18 -12.67 9.59 16.35
CA PRO A 18 -14.06 9.27 16.69
C PRO A 18 -14.94 8.95 15.48
N GLU A 19 -14.68 9.57 14.33
CA GLU A 19 -15.37 9.34 13.05
C GLU A 19 -15.18 7.92 12.49
N MET A 20 -14.20 7.16 13.00
CA MET A 20 -13.89 5.79 12.57
C MET A 20 -14.63 4.72 13.39
N ILE A 21 -15.39 5.11 14.41
CA ILE A 21 -16.16 4.19 15.25
C ILE A 21 -17.28 3.54 14.43
N GLY A 22 -17.39 2.20 14.49
CA GLY A 22 -18.36 1.40 13.73
C GLY A 22 -17.82 0.82 12.42
N TYR A 23 -16.63 1.23 11.97
CA TYR A 23 -15.97 0.68 10.78
C TYR A 23 -14.94 -0.40 11.15
N TYR A 24 -14.69 -1.34 10.24
CA TYR A 24 -13.64 -2.35 10.41
C TYR A 24 -12.25 -1.74 10.19
N LEU A 25 -11.28 -2.14 11.02
CA LEU A 25 -9.89 -1.68 10.93
C LEU A 25 -9.22 -1.97 9.57
N GLY A 26 -9.70 -2.98 8.83
CA GLY A 26 -9.22 -3.32 7.49
C GLY A 26 -9.49 -2.25 6.43
N GLU A 27 -10.61 -1.53 6.53
CA GLU A 27 -10.99 -0.46 5.58
C GLU A 27 -9.96 0.67 5.54
N PHE A 28 -9.29 0.91 6.66
CA PHE A 28 -8.25 1.93 6.80
C PHE A 28 -6.85 1.46 6.32
N SER A 29 -6.71 0.23 5.82
CA SER A 29 -5.44 -0.35 5.33
C SER A 29 -5.62 -1.02 3.96
N ILE A 30 -5.54 -0.22 2.90
CA ILE A 30 -5.94 -0.42 1.49
C ILE A 30 -5.49 -1.74 0.78
N THR A 31 -4.58 -2.54 1.34
CA THR A 31 -3.99 -3.80 0.79
C THR A 31 -3.11 -3.67 -0.47
N TYR A 32 -3.38 -2.76 -1.39
CA TYR A 32 -2.65 -2.59 -2.65
C TYR A 32 -2.09 -1.17 -2.84
N LYS A 33 -1.13 -1.02 -3.76
CA LYS A 33 -0.63 0.30 -4.19
C LYS A 33 -1.53 0.85 -5.30
N PRO A 34 -2.21 2.00 -5.13
CA PRO A 34 -3.09 2.55 -6.16
C PRO A 34 -2.32 2.87 -7.44
N VAL A 35 -2.80 2.36 -8.57
CA VAL A 35 -2.19 2.56 -9.88
C VAL A 35 -2.52 3.97 -10.38
N LYS A 36 -1.49 4.81 -10.50
CA LYS A 36 -1.60 6.11 -11.19
C LYS A 36 -1.08 5.93 -12.61
N HIS A 37 -1.97 6.03 -13.60
CA HIS A 37 -1.60 6.04 -15.02
C HIS A 37 -0.98 7.40 -15.40
N GLY A 38 0.25 7.63 -14.95
CA GLY A 38 1.08 8.74 -15.43
C GLY A 38 1.80 8.38 -16.73
N ARG A 39 2.61 9.32 -17.22
CA ARG A 39 3.70 8.97 -18.15
C ARG A 39 4.59 7.91 -17.50
N PRO A 40 5.16 6.94 -18.24
CA PRO A 40 6.11 6.00 -17.67
C PRO A 40 7.22 6.76 -16.95
N GLY A 41 7.43 6.45 -15.66
CA GLY A 41 8.62 6.92 -14.96
C GLY A 41 9.87 6.40 -15.66
N ILE A 42 11.00 7.08 -15.47
CA ILE A 42 12.30 6.59 -15.95
C ILE A 42 12.53 5.20 -15.31
N GLY A 43 12.58 4.15 -16.15
CA GLY A 43 12.65 2.75 -15.73
C GLY A 43 11.31 2.00 -15.59
N ALA A 44 10.17 2.59 -15.96
CA ALA A 44 8.83 1.98 -15.83
C ALA A 44 8.29 1.33 -17.13
N THR A 45 9.16 0.83 -18.00
CA THR A 45 8.78 0.04 -19.18
C THR A 45 9.36 -1.37 -19.08
N HIS A 46 8.52 -2.36 -19.40
CA HIS A 46 8.62 -3.76 -18.96
C HIS A 46 8.47 -3.97 -17.43
N SER A 47 7.48 -4.79 -17.07
CA SER A 47 7.41 -5.45 -15.76
C SER A 47 8.73 -6.16 -15.47
N SER A 48 9.07 -6.26 -14.18
CA SER A 48 10.36 -6.70 -13.60
C SER A 48 10.93 -7.99 -14.21
N ARG A 49 11.47 -7.90 -15.43
CA ARG A 49 12.19 -8.96 -16.10
C ARG A 49 13.53 -9.08 -15.42
N PHE A 50 13.72 -10.22 -14.77
CA PHE A 50 15.00 -10.63 -14.21
C PHE A 50 16.07 -10.55 -15.31
N ILE A 51 17.05 -9.66 -15.13
CA ILE A 51 18.24 -9.59 -15.98
C ILE A 51 19.28 -10.47 -15.29
N PRO A 52 19.64 -11.65 -15.83
CA PRO A 52 20.74 -12.43 -15.30
C PRO A 52 22.03 -11.62 -15.49
N LEU A 53 22.71 -11.33 -14.39
CA LEU A 53 24.07 -10.79 -14.42
C LEU A 53 25.02 -11.90 -14.91
N LYS A 54 26.02 -11.51 -15.69
CA LYS A 54 27.04 -12.39 -16.26
C LYS A 54 28.19 -12.63 -15.27
#